data_AF-A0AAU2U614-F1
#
_entry.id   AF-A0AAU2U614-F1
#
_cell.length_a   1.000
_cell.length_b   1.000
_cell.length_c   1.000
_cell.angle_alpha   90.00
_cell.angle_beta   90.00
_cell.angle_gamma   90.00
#
_symmetry.space_group_name_H-M   'P 1'
#
loop_
_entity.id
_entity.type
_entity.pdbx_description
1 polymer ?
#
loop_
_entity_poly.entity_id
_entity_poly.type
_entity_poly.pdbx_seq_one_letter_code
_entity_poly.pdbx_strand_id
1 'polypeptide(L)'
;MPETMSPAEREGADDEALLDVLEELPRPAAETRIRVYDQLVRRHQDAIVRLVARDMGDDLAATQDVVQETFTDAFVYLERHTTLPPPRLLGPWLRGVGRNRMKAYWRKHRERPAADENTVGELSDQELARDAAIRDNPGRTADARRLIAEVEAALSEDDQQLFRLRFTEGLRPADIAERLGTNPSTTGNRCSELTRKVGRYCGFLLLVRGDRTNCPDLRAILETHEEEHGPKFTAELAKAVQRHLDTCPTCGDCAVCRTEKRVLLSQAAPVVFPLLLALALRREIAHRIREVCYSGPAPGGPSTTALPHSAPATQQRPARAGRGSRRRRLGVSVLVAGALIAGVATVRAVWPDEPQTAEPENLRVAADIRDAMLAQGRLSATFEARWGGDPDFFVGNARLDMRSRTAVNAATHVLYDYGEGHGWWPPEIVLIGNRAVVTPDKEMATTEGEQRTVADATTAASGATTGSKNLPVKNALEARWLAEPADLYALLNDATLFSTKQSGTTRTLTGSTPLRALASDTAVGRFYRAYAAKKPTSLVRFTLTVDARDLPKKLVLKVPATPTVTKELYDPFTVTYSGWAGGKPITAPSGPTPSPQWSA
;
A
#
# COMPACT_ATOMS: atom_id res chain seq x y z
N MET A 1 -18.07 -35.81 -9.26
CA MET A 1 -19.05 -35.36 -8.25
C MET A 1 -18.48 -34.16 -7.52
N PRO A 2 -19.21 -33.04 -7.37
CA PRO A 2 -18.69 -31.82 -6.77
C PRO A 2 -19.50 -31.39 -5.52
N GLU A 3 -19.28 -32.05 -4.37
CA GLU A 3 -20.03 -31.74 -3.12
C GLU A 3 -19.13 -31.45 -1.89
N THR A 4 -17.81 -31.46 -2.04
CA THR A 4 -16.86 -31.33 -0.90
C THR A 4 -16.21 -29.95 -0.74
N MET A 5 -16.52 -28.97 -1.61
CA MET A 5 -15.94 -27.62 -1.51
C MET A 5 -16.68 -26.77 -0.47
N SER A 6 -15.96 -26.14 0.44
CA SER A 6 -16.49 -25.14 1.36
C SER A 6 -17.05 -23.90 0.63
N PRO A 7 -17.83 -23.03 1.31
CA PRO A 7 -18.30 -21.78 0.72
C PRO A 7 -17.15 -20.88 0.25
N ALA A 8 -16.05 -20.80 1.01
CA ALA A 8 -14.90 -19.96 0.68
C ALA A 8 -14.10 -20.49 -0.51
N GLU A 9 -13.99 -21.82 -0.68
CA GLU A 9 -13.36 -22.42 -1.87
C GLU A 9 -14.20 -22.21 -3.13
N ARG A 10 -15.53 -22.23 -3.02
CA ARG A 10 -16.45 -21.85 -4.10
C ARG A 10 -16.36 -20.36 -4.43
N GLU A 11 -16.31 -19.51 -3.40
CA GLU A 11 -16.15 -18.06 -3.57
C GLU A 11 -14.81 -17.73 -4.25
N GLY A 12 -13.72 -18.42 -3.89
CA GLY A 12 -12.43 -18.29 -4.56
C GLY A 12 -12.42 -18.77 -6.02
N ALA A 13 -13.05 -19.91 -6.34
CA ALA A 13 -13.10 -20.45 -7.69
C ALA A 13 -13.99 -19.63 -8.65
N ASP A 14 -15.09 -19.07 -8.15
CA ASP A 14 -15.91 -18.11 -8.89
C ASP A 14 -15.14 -16.81 -9.19
N ASP A 15 -14.33 -16.33 -8.24
CA ASP A 15 -13.47 -15.15 -8.44
C ASP A 15 -12.32 -15.46 -9.42
N GLU A 16 -11.84 -16.71 -9.46
CA GLU A 16 -10.80 -17.20 -10.39
C GLU A 16 -11.29 -17.14 -11.83
N ALA A 17 -12.45 -17.75 -12.12
CA ALA A 17 -13.09 -17.65 -13.43
C ALA A 17 -13.41 -16.21 -13.88
N LEU A 18 -13.55 -15.27 -12.94
CA LEU A 18 -13.77 -13.85 -13.25
C LEU A 18 -12.49 -13.09 -13.57
N LEU A 19 -11.38 -13.38 -12.87
CA LEU A 19 -10.08 -12.77 -13.17
C LEU A 19 -9.42 -13.38 -14.41
N ASP A 20 -9.57 -14.69 -14.63
CA ASP A 20 -9.08 -15.38 -15.84
C ASP A 20 -9.62 -14.71 -17.12
N VAL A 21 -10.92 -14.37 -17.14
CA VAL A 21 -11.55 -13.64 -18.24
C VAL A 21 -10.89 -12.28 -18.49
N LEU A 22 -10.35 -11.60 -17.48
CA LEU A 22 -9.62 -10.33 -17.67
C LEU A 22 -8.19 -10.51 -18.19
N GLU A 23 -7.56 -11.67 -17.94
CA GLU A 23 -6.22 -12.02 -18.43
C GLU A 23 -6.23 -12.67 -19.83
N GLU A 24 -7.41 -12.98 -20.40
CA GLU A 24 -7.55 -13.48 -21.79
C GLU A 24 -6.81 -12.61 -22.83
N LEU A 25 -6.18 -13.27 -23.80
CA LEU A 25 -5.47 -12.64 -24.92
C LEU A 25 -6.11 -13.05 -26.26
N PRO A 26 -6.53 -12.09 -27.11
CA PRO A 26 -6.46 -10.64 -26.94
C PRO A 26 -7.42 -10.11 -25.87
N ARG A 27 -7.00 -9.02 -25.20
CA ARG A 27 -7.71 -8.41 -24.05
C ARG A 27 -9.21 -8.19 -24.36
N PRO A 28 -10.14 -8.60 -23.46
CA PRO A 28 -11.58 -8.55 -23.75
C PRO A 28 -12.13 -7.15 -24.05
N ALA A 29 -13.19 -7.14 -24.85
CA ALA A 29 -14.02 -5.97 -25.12
C ALA A 29 -14.53 -5.31 -23.82
N ALA A 30 -14.80 -4.00 -23.89
CA ALA A 30 -15.24 -3.23 -22.72
C ALA A 30 -16.51 -3.83 -22.09
N GLU A 31 -17.44 -4.30 -22.90
CA GLU A 31 -18.69 -4.95 -22.52
C GLU A 31 -18.49 -6.22 -21.68
N THR A 32 -17.37 -6.92 -21.88
CA THR A 32 -17.00 -8.11 -21.09
C THR A 32 -16.39 -7.68 -19.76
N ARG A 33 -15.42 -6.75 -19.78
CA ARG A 33 -14.77 -6.24 -18.55
C ARG A 33 -15.77 -5.56 -17.61
N ILE A 34 -16.74 -4.82 -18.16
CA ILE A 34 -17.86 -4.22 -17.43
C ILE A 34 -18.70 -5.28 -16.69
N ARG A 35 -18.99 -6.44 -17.32
CA ARG A 35 -19.74 -7.54 -16.68
C ARG A 35 -18.94 -8.18 -15.55
N VAL A 36 -17.65 -8.44 -15.79
CA VAL A 36 -16.76 -8.97 -14.74
C VAL A 36 -16.72 -8.04 -13.54
N TYR A 37 -16.46 -6.75 -13.74
CA TYR A 37 -16.41 -5.78 -12.65
C TYR A 37 -17.75 -5.64 -11.93
N ASP A 38 -18.90 -5.63 -12.63
CA ASP A 38 -20.23 -5.62 -11.98
C ASP A 38 -20.48 -6.89 -11.14
N GLN A 39 -20.02 -8.06 -11.60
CA GLN A 39 -20.11 -9.32 -10.84
C GLN A 39 -19.19 -9.30 -9.60
N LEU A 40 -17.98 -8.76 -9.72
CA LEU A 40 -17.06 -8.55 -8.59
C LEU A 40 -17.63 -7.55 -7.56
N VAL A 41 -18.27 -6.46 -8.00
CA VAL A 41 -19.00 -5.55 -7.09
C VAL A 41 -20.07 -6.34 -6.34
N ARG A 42 -20.97 -7.05 -7.05
CA ARG A 42 -22.10 -7.77 -6.42
C ARG A 42 -21.69 -8.73 -5.32
N ARG A 43 -20.52 -9.36 -5.48
CA ARG A 43 -19.96 -10.34 -4.53
C ARG A 43 -19.31 -9.63 -3.34
N HIS A 44 -18.40 -8.69 -3.59
CA HIS A 44 -17.57 -8.11 -2.55
C HIS A 44 -18.16 -6.87 -1.85
N GLN A 45 -19.11 -6.16 -2.46
CA GLN A 45 -19.64 -4.88 -1.95
C GLN A 45 -20.03 -4.93 -0.47
N ASP A 46 -20.73 -5.99 -0.06
CA ASP A 46 -21.34 -6.10 1.26
C ASP A 46 -20.28 -6.34 2.34
N ALA A 47 -19.18 -7.02 1.98
CA ALA A 47 -18.02 -7.21 2.85
C ALA A 47 -17.20 -5.92 2.98
N ILE A 48 -17.07 -5.12 1.92
CA ILE A 48 -16.38 -3.83 1.97
C ILE A 48 -17.22 -2.79 2.74
N VAL A 49 -18.55 -2.75 2.56
CA VAL A 49 -19.44 -1.93 3.41
C VAL A 49 -19.37 -2.37 4.87
N ARG A 50 -19.37 -3.68 5.18
CA ARG A 50 -19.21 -4.19 6.56
C ARG A 50 -17.87 -3.81 7.20
N LEU A 51 -16.78 -3.83 6.44
CA LEU A 51 -15.47 -3.34 6.88
C LEU A 51 -15.55 -1.84 7.22
N VAL A 52 -16.03 -1.02 6.28
CA VAL A 52 -15.99 0.45 6.41
C VAL A 52 -16.99 1.00 7.44
N ALA A 53 -18.17 0.38 7.55
CA ALA A 53 -19.22 0.79 8.48
C ALA A 53 -18.84 0.66 9.96
N ARG A 54 -17.85 -0.19 10.31
CA ARG A 54 -17.32 -0.29 11.67
C ARG A 54 -16.59 0.99 12.11
N ASP A 55 -15.79 1.56 11.22
CA ASP A 55 -14.91 2.68 11.53
C ASP A 55 -15.59 4.04 11.32
N MET A 56 -16.47 4.18 10.34
CA MET A 56 -17.12 5.46 9.98
C MET A 56 -18.27 5.89 10.91
N GLY A 57 -18.74 5.01 11.81
CA GLY A 57 -19.77 5.33 12.79
C GLY A 57 -21.10 5.75 12.15
N ASP A 58 -21.55 6.98 12.40
CA ASP A 58 -22.80 7.54 11.85
C ASP A 58 -22.63 8.35 10.56
N ASP A 59 -21.42 8.53 10.02
CA ASP A 59 -21.25 9.08 8.68
C ASP A 59 -21.41 7.99 7.60
N LEU A 60 -22.69 7.74 7.29
CA LEU A 60 -23.12 6.88 6.19
C LEU A 60 -22.65 7.42 4.81
N ALA A 61 -22.42 8.73 4.67
CA ALA A 61 -21.90 9.31 3.43
C ALA A 61 -20.41 9.04 3.29
N ALA A 62 -19.61 9.23 4.36
CA ALA A 62 -18.21 8.80 4.37
C ALA A 62 -18.07 7.29 4.10
N THR A 63 -18.97 6.47 4.65
CA THR A 63 -19.04 5.04 4.34
C THR A 63 -19.25 4.78 2.85
N GLN A 64 -20.25 5.44 2.24
CA GLN A 64 -20.55 5.33 0.83
C GLN A 64 -19.35 5.76 -0.05
N ASP A 65 -18.78 6.93 0.25
CA ASP A 65 -17.72 7.54 -0.55
C ASP A 65 -16.44 6.69 -0.50
N VAL A 66 -16.02 6.22 0.68
CA VAL A 66 -14.87 5.32 0.85
C VAL A 66 -15.07 3.99 0.10
N VAL A 67 -16.28 3.40 0.15
CA VAL A 67 -16.56 2.15 -0.58
C VAL A 67 -16.55 2.39 -2.11
N GLN A 68 -17.10 3.51 -2.59
CA GLN A 68 -17.04 3.90 -3.99
C GLN A 68 -15.60 4.12 -4.47
N GLU A 69 -14.77 4.84 -3.71
CA GLU A 69 -13.35 5.05 -4.03
C GLU A 69 -12.58 3.72 -4.03
N THR A 70 -12.87 2.80 -3.09
CA THR A 70 -12.24 1.48 -2.99
C THR A 70 -12.43 0.66 -4.27
N PHE A 71 -13.67 0.57 -4.77
CA PHE A 71 -13.93 -0.15 -6.03
C PHE A 71 -13.41 0.61 -7.26
N THR A 72 -13.47 1.95 -7.27
CA THR A 72 -12.94 2.75 -8.38
C THR A 72 -11.43 2.55 -8.52
N ASP A 73 -10.68 2.59 -7.41
CA ASP A 73 -9.25 2.27 -7.36
C ASP A 73 -8.94 0.85 -7.83
N ALA A 74 -9.73 -0.13 -7.37
CA ALA A 74 -9.55 -1.52 -7.74
C ALA A 74 -9.67 -1.71 -9.26
N PHE A 75 -10.71 -1.14 -9.90
CA PHE A 75 -10.85 -1.25 -11.35
C PHE A 75 -9.82 -0.43 -12.13
N VAL A 76 -9.40 0.73 -11.62
CA VAL A 76 -8.26 1.49 -12.19
C VAL A 76 -6.94 0.72 -12.06
N TYR A 77 -6.76 -0.11 -11.01
CA TYR A 77 -5.62 -1.00 -10.88
C TYR A 77 -5.68 -2.16 -11.88
N LEU A 78 -6.81 -2.88 -11.95
CA LEU A 78 -7.01 -4.03 -12.85
C LEU A 78 -6.97 -3.62 -14.34
N GLU A 79 -7.39 -2.39 -14.69
CA GLU A 79 -7.23 -1.85 -16.06
C GLU A 79 -5.77 -1.51 -16.44
N ARG A 80 -4.87 -1.34 -15.46
CA ARG A 80 -3.51 -0.81 -15.68
C ARG A 80 -2.38 -1.83 -15.50
N HIS A 81 -2.63 -2.97 -14.87
CA HIS A 81 -1.60 -3.96 -14.53
C HIS A 81 -1.84 -5.30 -15.23
N THR A 82 -0.80 -5.86 -15.84
CA THR A 82 -0.79 -7.19 -16.48
C THR A 82 -0.43 -8.31 -15.49
N THR A 83 -0.88 -8.19 -14.25
CA THR A 83 -0.74 -9.18 -13.18
C THR A 83 -1.84 -8.84 -12.19
N LEU A 84 -2.92 -9.61 -12.18
CA LEU A 84 -4.03 -9.39 -11.27
C LEU A 84 -3.71 -10.01 -9.89
N PRO A 85 -4.34 -9.56 -8.78
CA PRO A 85 -4.19 -10.24 -7.49
C PRO A 85 -4.67 -11.70 -7.61
N PRO A 86 -3.99 -12.68 -6.98
CA PRO A 86 -4.44 -14.07 -7.02
C PRO A 86 -5.91 -14.19 -6.57
N PRO A 87 -6.78 -14.98 -7.22
CA PRO A 87 -8.23 -14.91 -7.00
C PRO A 87 -8.66 -15.18 -5.56
N ARG A 88 -8.08 -16.21 -4.93
CA ARG A 88 -8.22 -16.52 -3.49
C ARG A 88 -7.82 -15.38 -2.54
N LEU A 89 -7.11 -14.37 -3.04
CA LEU A 89 -6.71 -13.15 -2.33
C LEU A 89 -7.45 -11.89 -2.78
N LEU A 90 -8.37 -11.95 -3.76
CA LEU A 90 -9.10 -10.79 -4.26
C LEU A 90 -9.93 -10.10 -3.17
N GLY A 91 -10.72 -10.87 -2.41
CA GLY A 91 -11.45 -10.36 -1.24
C GLY A 91 -10.54 -9.72 -0.17
N PRO A 92 -9.48 -10.40 0.31
CA PRO A 92 -8.45 -9.81 1.17
C PRO A 92 -7.81 -8.52 0.61
N TRP A 93 -7.50 -8.49 -0.69
CA TRP A 93 -6.90 -7.33 -1.36
C TRP A 93 -7.86 -6.15 -1.44
N LEU A 94 -9.13 -6.36 -1.81
CA LEU A 94 -10.17 -5.32 -1.79
C LEU A 94 -10.37 -4.76 -0.37
N ARG A 95 -10.31 -5.61 0.67
CA ARG A 95 -10.31 -5.16 2.08
C ARG A 95 -9.08 -4.30 2.41
N GLY A 96 -7.90 -4.65 1.88
CA GLY A 96 -6.68 -3.84 2.00
C GLY A 96 -6.79 -2.46 1.35
N VAL A 97 -7.31 -2.38 0.12
CA VAL A 97 -7.62 -1.11 -0.56
C VAL A 97 -8.61 -0.29 0.27
N GLY A 98 -9.65 -0.93 0.81
CA GLY A 98 -10.62 -0.32 1.72
C GLY A 98 -9.98 0.30 2.97
N ARG A 99 -9.15 -0.44 3.70
CA ARG A 99 -8.42 0.11 4.88
C ARG A 99 -7.52 1.29 4.50
N ASN A 100 -6.84 1.23 3.36
CA ASN A 100 -6.01 2.34 2.89
C ASN A 100 -6.84 3.58 2.55
N ARG A 101 -8.05 3.41 1.99
CA ARG A 101 -9.00 4.51 1.76
C ARG A 101 -9.58 5.08 3.06
N MET A 102 -9.90 4.24 4.06
CA MET A 102 -10.28 4.73 5.39
C MET A 102 -9.17 5.55 6.06
N LYS A 103 -7.93 5.05 6.04
CA LYS A 103 -6.76 5.77 6.56
C LYS A 103 -6.54 7.09 5.80
N ALA A 104 -6.77 7.13 4.49
CA ALA A 104 -6.67 8.34 3.68
C ALA A 104 -7.78 9.36 3.97
N TYR A 105 -9.03 8.90 4.16
CA TYR A 105 -10.16 9.72 4.57
C TYR A 105 -9.89 10.37 5.94
N TRP A 106 -9.53 9.58 6.96
CA TRP A 106 -9.24 10.12 8.29
C TRP A 106 -8.08 11.12 8.29
N ARG A 107 -7.00 10.84 7.54
CA ARG A 107 -5.88 11.79 7.37
C ARG A 107 -6.28 13.11 6.69
N LYS A 108 -7.32 13.10 5.84
CA LYS A 108 -7.85 14.30 5.16
C LYS A 108 -8.81 15.10 6.05
N HIS A 109 -9.52 14.43 6.97
CA HIS A 109 -10.58 15.02 7.77
C HIS A 109 -10.23 15.23 9.26
N ARG A 110 -9.04 14.80 9.73
CA ARG A 110 -8.48 15.15 11.04
C ARG A 110 -7.63 16.43 10.97
N GLU A 111 -8.24 17.57 11.25
CA GLU A 111 -7.53 18.64 11.95
C GLU A 111 -7.38 18.22 13.43
N ARG A 112 -6.20 18.40 14.02
CA ARG A 112 -5.78 17.86 15.34
C ARG A 112 -6.67 18.35 16.49
N PRO A 113 -6.88 17.57 17.58
CA PRO A 113 -5.87 16.71 18.23
C PRO A 113 -6.23 15.21 18.34
N ALA A 114 -5.42 14.46 19.09
CA ALA A 114 -5.46 12.99 19.13
C ALA A 114 -6.56 12.42 20.04
N ALA A 115 -7.43 11.59 19.46
CA ALA A 115 -8.27 10.60 20.13
C ALA A 115 -8.50 9.42 19.16
N ASP A 116 -8.56 8.19 19.68
CA ASP A 116 -8.78 6.93 18.94
C ASP A 116 -8.16 6.88 17.52
N GLU A 117 -6.86 6.60 17.41
CA GLU A 117 -6.22 6.25 16.12
C GLU A 117 -6.09 4.72 15.93
N ASN A 118 -6.53 3.94 16.93
CA ASN A 118 -6.30 2.49 17.05
C ASN A 118 -7.45 1.61 16.52
N THR A 119 -8.55 2.19 16.03
CA THR A 119 -9.80 1.46 15.78
C THR A 119 -9.79 0.59 14.51
N VAL A 120 -8.99 0.94 13.50
CA VAL A 120 -8.95 0.27 12.18
C VAL A 120 -8.16 -1.03 12.24
N GLY A 121 -8.73 -2.03 12.90
CA GLY A 121 -8.13 -3.35 13.07
C GLY A 121 -8.01 -4.19 11.79
N GLU A 122 -7.11 -5.16 11.83
CA GLU A 122 -7.17 -6.31 10.93
C GLU A 122 -8.40 -7.16 11.28
N LEU A 123 -9.20 -7.56 10.29
CA LEU A 123 -10.31 -8.50 10.52
C LEU A 123 -9.70 -9.89 10.64
N SER A 124 -9.65 -10.40 11.86
CA SER A 124 -9.27 -11.78 12.15
C SER A 124 -10.20 -12.78 11.46
N ASP A 125 -9.79 -14.05 11.36
CA ASP A 125 -10.67 -15.12 10.85
C ASP A 125 -11.95 -15.26 11.70
N GLN A 126 -11.90 -14.91 12.99
CA GLN A 126 -13.11 -14.83 13.83
C GLN A 126 -14.04 -13.70 13.40
N GLU A 127 -13.53 -12.57 12.92
CA GLU A 127 -14.35 -11.45 12.45
C GLU A 127 -14.89 -11.67 11.04
N LEU A 128 -14.14 -12.35 10.17
CA LEU A 128 -14.64 -12.84 8.89
C LEU A 128 -15.75 -13.89 9.10
N ALA A 129 -15.57 -14.81 10.05
CA ALA A 129 -16.61 -15.76 10.46
C ALA A 129 -17.84 -15.07 11.10
N ARG A 130 -17.62 -14.02 11.91
CA ARG A 130 -18.71 -13.17 12.41
C ARG A 130 -19.43 -12.46 11.27
N ASP A 131 -18.73 -11.90 10.28
CA ASP A 131 -19.36 -11.22 9.14
C ASP A 131 -20.21 -12.18 8.28
N ALA A 132 -19.79 -13.44 8.12
CA ALA A 132 -20.63 -14.48 7.53
C ALA A 132 -21.86 -14.80 8.41
N ALA A 133 -21.67 -15.05 9.71
CA ALA A 133 -22.77 -15.32 10.64
C ALA A 133 -23.73 -14.13 10.84
N ILE A 134 -23.28 -12.89 10.59
CA ILE A 134 -24.07 -11.66 10.60
C ILE A 134 -24.86 -11.50 9.30
N ARG A 135 -24.23 -11.78 8.14
CA ARG A 135 -24.87 -11.81 6.81
C ARG A 135 -26.00 -12.84 6.77
N ASP A 136 -25.77 -14.02 7.35
CA ASP A 136 -26.63 -15.19 7.21
C ASP A 136 -27.67 -15.35 8.35
N ASN A 137 -27.94 -14.28 9.11
CA ASN A 137 -28.93 -14.26 10.20
C ASN A 137 -30.22 -13.50 9.79
N PRO A 138 -31.32 -14.20 9.44
CA PRO A 138 -32.53 -13.55 8.94
C PRO A 138 -33.23 -12.64 9.96
N GLY A 139 -33.10 -12.95 11.26
CA GLY A 139 -33.66 -12.12 12.34
C GLY A 139 -33.03 -10.73 12.35
N ARG A 140 -31.70 -10.67 12.36
CA ARG A 140 -30.95 -9.40 12.28
C ARG A 140 -31.27 -8.62 11.01
N THR A 141 -31.46 -9.30 9.87
CA THR A 141 -31.90 -8.64 8.62
C THR A 141 -33.31 -8.03 8.77
N ALA A 142 -34.24 -8.71 9.45
CA ALA A 142 -35.59 -8.21 9.70
C ALA A 142 -35.59 -7.02 10.67
N ASP A 143 -34.79 -7.07 11.73
CA ASP A 143 -34.62 -5.95 12.67
C ASP A 143 -34.02 -4.71 12.01
N ALA A 144 -32.99 -4.90 11.18
CA ALA A 144 -32.40 -3.82 10.41
C ALA A 144 -33.40 -3.21 9.40
N ARG A 145 -34.26 -4.01 8.76
CA ARG A 145 -35.34 -3.51 7.90
C ARG A 145 -36.40 -2.71 8.68
N ARG A 146 -36.79 -3.15 9.88
CA ARG A 146 -37.68 -2.37 10.77
C ARG A 146 -37.05 -1.03 11.15
N LEU A 147 -35.79 -1.04 11.58
CA LEU A 147 -35.01 0.16 11.91
C LEU A 147 -34.96 1.14 10.72
N ILE A 148 -34.69 0.65 9.50
CA ILE A 148 -34.66 1.47 8.28
C ILE A 148 -36.04 2.09 7.99
N ALA A 149 -37.13 1.33 8.11
CA ALA A 149 -38.48 1.83 7.86
C ALA A 149 -38.91 2.92 8.87
N GLU A 150 -38.53 2.79 10.14
CA GLU A 150 -38.78 3.83 11.15
C GLU A 150 -37.88 5.05 10.99
N VAL A 151 -36.63 4.88 10.52
CA VAL A 151 -35.77 6.01 10.12
C VAL A 151 -36.37 6.75 8.91
N GLU A 152 -36.93 6.04 7.93
CA GLU A 152 -37.65 6.66 6.81
C GLU A 152 -38.89 7.42 7.31
N ALA A 153 -39.72 6.81 8.15
CA ALA A 153 -40.94 7.43 8.69
C ALA A 153 -40.65 8.69 9.53
N ALA A 154 -39.46 8.80 10.12
CA ALA A 154 -39.01 9.99 10.85
C ALA A 154 -38.45 11.11 9.96
N LEU A 155 -38.35 10.93 8.64
CA LEU A 155 -37.99 11.99 7.69
C LEU A 155 -39.23 12.84 7.32
N SER A 156 -39.01 14.09 6.94
CA SER A 156 -40.03 14.93 6.27
C SER A 156 -40.39 14.37 4.91
N GLU A 157 -41.60 14.63 4.40
CA GLU A 157 -42.13 14.07 3.14
C GLU A 157 -41.16 14.23 1.94
N ASP A 158 -40.61 15.43 1.78
CA ASP A 158 -39.56 15.79 0.81
C ASP A 158 -38.33 14.86 0.87
N ASP A 159 -37.92 14.50 2.08
CA ASP A 159 -36.78 13.63 2.35
C ASP A 159 -37.15 12.15 2.26
N GLN A 160 -38.40 11.76 2.54
CA GLN A 160 -38.92 10.41 2.26
C GLN A 160 -38.95 10.14 0.75
N GLN A 161 -39.41 11.10 -0.06
CA GLN A 161 -39.37 10.98 -1.51
C GLN A 161 -37.92 10.83 -2.00
N LEU A 162 -37.01 11.66 -1.52
CA LEU A 162 -35.59 11.60 -1.87
C LEU A 162 -34.92 10.30 -1.37
N PHE A 163 -35.32 9.79 -0.20
CA PHE A 163 -34.87 8.52 0.37
C PHE A 163 -35.28 7.33 -0.49
N ARG A 164 -36.55 7.27 -0.92
CA ARG A 164 -37.03 6.23 -1.83
C ARG A 164 -36.28 6.26 -3.15
N LEU A 165 -36.11 7.44 -3.76
CA LEU A 165 -35.35 7.60 -5.00
C LEU A 165 -33.88 7.17 -4.84
N ARG A 166 -33.21 7.53 -3.75
CA ARG A 166 -31.79 7.25 -3.53
C ARG A 166 -31.49 5.80 -3.12
N PHE A 167 -32.19 5.29 -2.11
CA PHE A 167 -31.86 4.00 -1.45
C PHE A 167 -32.75 2.85 -1.92
N THR A 168 -34.06 3.08 -2.13
CA THR A 168 -35.00 2.02 -2.56
C THR A 168 -34.96 1.81 -4.07
N GLU A 169 -34.94 2.89 -4.86
CA GLU A 169 -34.80 2.81 -6.31
C GLU A 169 -33.34 2.79 -6.78
N GLY A 170 -32.38 3.20 -5.94
CA GLY A 170 -30.94 3.18 -6.26
C GLY A 170 -30.50 4.22 -7.30
N LEU A 171 -31.21 5.35 -7.44
CA LEU A 171 -30.87 6.38 -8.44
C LEU A 171 -29.64 7.19 -8.00
N ARG A 172 -28.84 7.65 -8.97
CA ARG A 172 -27.72 8.56 -8.73
C ARG A 172 -28.25 9.99 -8.60
N PRO A 173 -27.55 10.93 -7.93
CA PRO A 173 -28.07 12.30 -7.76
C PRO A 173 -28.39 13.04 -9.07
N ALA A 174 -27.68 12.73 -10.17
CA ALA A 174 -28.00 13.25 -11.49
C ALA A 174 -29.33 12.69 -12.05
N ASP A 175 -29.56 11.38 -11.95
CA ASP A 175 -30.80 10.72 -12.38
C ASP A 175 -32.01 11.21 -11.57
N ILE A 176 -31.79 11.48 -10.28
CA ILE A 176 -32.80 12.08 -9.38
C ILE A 176 -33.10 13.53 -9.82
N ALA A 177 -32.07 14.31 -10.14
CA ALA A 177 -32.25 15.70 -10.56
C ALA A 177 -33.03 15.81 -11.87
N GLU A 178 -32.72 14.97 -12.85
CA GLU A 178 -33.47 14.84 -14.11
C GLU A 178 -34.94 14.47 -13.83
N ARG A 179 -35.19 13.42 -13.04
CA ARG A 179 -36.54 12.94 -12.72
C ARG A 179 -37.40 13.92 -11.91
N LEU A 180 -36.78 14.80 -11.12
CA LEU A 180 -37.47 15.84 -10.35
C LEU A 180 -37.50 17.21 -11.05
N GLY A 181 -36.85 17.37 -12.21
CA GLY A 181 -36.72 18.67 -12.88
C GLY A 181 -35.89 19.70 -12.09
N THR A 182 -34.99 19.25 -11.24
CA THR A 182 -34.21 20.09 -10.30
C THR A 182 -32.76 20.27 -10.74
N ASN A 183 -32.07 21.25 -10.14
CA ASN A 183 -30.64 21.46 -10.41
C ASN A 183 -29.79 20.27 -9.92
N PRO A 184 -28.89 19.69 -10.75
CA PRO A 184 -28.06 18.55 -10.35
C PRO A 184 -27.12 18.81 -9.17
N SER A 185 -26.58 20.03 -9.03
CA SER A 185 -25.71 20.39 -7.91
C SER A 185 -26.50 20.46 -6.59
N THR A 186 -27.64 21.17 -6.60
CA THR A 186 -28.55 21.24 -5.45
C THR A 186 -29.04 19.85 -5.01
N THR A 187 -29.37 19.00 -5.98
CA THR A 187 -29.84 17.62 -5.70
C THR A 187 -28.71 16.72 -5.21
N GLY A 188 -27.48 16.89 -5.70
CA GLY A 188 -26.27 16.27 -5.15
C GLY A 188 -26.02 16.62 -3.68
N ASN A 189 -26.16 17.90 -3.33
CA ASN A 189 -26.04 18.35 -1.94
C ASN A 189 -27.16 17.76 -1.07
N ARG A 190 -28.44 17.84 -1.49
CA ARG A 190 -29.56 17.22 -0.77
C ARG A 190 -29.37 15.71 -0.56
N CYS A 191 -28.91 14.97 -1.57
CA CYS A 191 -28.61 13.54 -1.44
C CYS A 191 -27.51 13.27 -0.40
N SER A 192 -26.48 14.11 -0.37
CA SER A 192 -25.35 13.99 0.56
C SER A 192 -25.77 14.32 2.00
N GLU A 193 -26.56 15.37 2.18
CA GLU A 193 -27.14 15.77 3.47
C GLU A 193 -28.12 14.72 4.01
N LEU A 194 -29.00 14.19 3.14
CA LEU A 194 -29.91 13.09 3.48
C LEU A 194 -29.14 11.84 3.92
N THR A 195 -28.08 11.47 3.19
CA THR A 195 -27.29 10.27 3.54
C THR A 195 -26.67 10.43 4.94
N ARG A 196 -26.12 11.60 5.29
CA ARG A 196 -25.66 11.89 6.65
C ARG A 196 -26.79 11.91 7.67
N LYS A 197 -27.97 12.45 7.32
CA LYS A 197 -29.16 12.48 8.19
C LYS A 197 -29.63 11.07 8.55
N VAL A 198 -29.73 10.19 7.56
CA VAL A 198 -30.10 8.76 7.73
C VAL A 198 -29.11 8.05 8.66
N GLY A 199 -27.79 8.22 8.45
CA GLY A 199 -26.76 7.64 9.31
C GLY A 199 -26.90 8.09 10.78
N ARG A 200 -27.06 9.40 11.01
CA ARG A 200 -27.33 9.95 12.35
C ARG A 200 -28.62 9.40 12.96
N TYR A 201 -29.70 9.33 12.18
CA TYR A 201 -31.01 8.86 12.63
C TYR A 201 -31.00 7.37 13.00
N CYS A 202 -30.25 6.52 12.28
CA CYS A 202 -30.02 5.13 12.69
C CYS A 202 -29.40 5.06 14.09
N GLY A 203 -28.36 5.87 14.36
CA GLY A 203 -27.74 5.93 15.69
C GLY A 203 -28.65 6.52 16.77
N PHE A 204 -29.53 7.46 16.45
CA PHE A 204 -30.53 8.00 17.39
C PHE A 204 -31.62 6.98 17.71
N LEU A 205 -32.18 6.29 16.72
CA LEU A 205 -33.20 5.26 16.93
C LEU A 205 -32.65 4.09 17.77
N LEU A 206 -31.39 3.71 17.56
CA LEU A 206 -30.72 2.72 18.41
C LEU A 206 -30.56 3.19 19.87
N LEU A 207 -30.20 4.45 20.09
CA LEU A 207 -30.06 5.03 21.43
C LEU A 207 -31.41 5.16 22.15
N VAL A 208 -32.49 5.50 21.42
CA VAL A 208 -33.87 5.60 21.94
C VAL A 208 -34.42 4.22 22.32
N ARG A 209 -34.14 3.18 21.52
CA ARG A 209 -34.60 1.80 21.75
C ARG A 209 -33.80 1.02 22.81
N GLY A 210 -32.73 1.59 23.36
CA GLY A 210 -31.80 0.87 24.24
C GLY A 210 -31.96 1.21 25.71
N ASP A 211 -32.18 0.20 26.56
CA ASP A 211 -32.28 0.29 28.04
C ASP A 211 -31.04 0.89 28.75
N ARG A 212 -30.03 1.31 27.99
CA ARG A 212 -28.68 1.65 28.45
C ARG A 212 -28.41 3.15 28.58
N THR A 213 -29.31 4.01 28.12
CA THR A 213 -29.18 5.46 28.33
C THR A 213 -29.43 5.80 29.81
N ASN A 214 -28.34 5.84 30.58
CA ASN A 214 -28.33 6.28 31.97
C ASN A 214 -28.45 7.81 32.14
N CYS A 215 -28.47 8.59 31.06
CA CYS A 215 -28.58 10.05 31.13
C CYS A 215 -30.01 10.49 31.55
N PRO A 216 -30.17 11.28 32.64
CA PRO A 216 -31.48 11.71 33.11
C PRO A 216 -32.13 12.71 32.13
N ASP A 217 -31.40 13.69 31.62
CA ASP A 217 -31.88 14.67 30.64
C ASP A 217 -32.47 13.99 29.39
N LEU A 218 -31.77 12.98 28.86
CA LEU A 218 -32.26 12.25 27.69
C LEU A 218 -33.51 11.43 28.03
N ARG A 219 -33.56 10.80 29.20
CA ARG A 219 -34.75 10.05 29.63
C ARG A 219 -35.99 10.94 29.75
N ALA A 220 -35.85 12.13 30.36
CA ALA A 220 -36.95 13.10 30.44
C ALA A 220 -37.43 13.55 29.05
N ILE A 221 -36.53 13.69 28.07
CA ILE A 221 -36.88 13.96 26.66
C ILE A 221 -37.65 12.79 26.03
N LEU A 222 -37.30 11.54 26.34
CA LEU A 222 -38.03 10.36 25.84
C LEU A 222 -39.43 10.28 26.48
N GLU A 223 -39.51 10.42 27.80
CA GLU A 223 -40.76 10.39 28.59
C GLU A 223 -41.74 11.47 28.09
N THR A 224 -41.29 12.73 27.98
CA THR A 224 -42.10 13.84 27.45
C THR A 224 -42.61 13.55 26.02
N HIS A 225 -41.74 13.04 25.14
CA HIS A 225 -42.14 12.75 23.77
C HIS A 225 -43.11 11.57 23.68
N GLU A 226 -42.95 10.53 24.51
CA GLU A 226 -43.88 9.40 24.54
C GLU A 226 -45.26 9.80 25.09
N GLU A 227 -45.34 10.70 26.07
CA GLU A 227 -46.60 11.29 26.55
C GLU A 227 -47.32 12.09 25.45
N GLU A 228 -46.59 12.91 24.67
CA GLU A 228 -47.16 13.76 23.63
C GLU A 228 -47.50 13.01 22.32
N HIS A 229 -46.66 12.06 21.91
CA HIS A 229 -46.67 11.48 20.55
C HIS A 229 -46.71 9.94 20.51
N GLY A 230 -46.62 9.28 21.66
CA GLY A 230 -46.50 7.83 21.79
C GLY A 230 -45.09 7.30 21.44
N PRO A 231 -44.88 5.96 21.44
CA PRO A 231 -43.58 5.30 21.28
C PRO A 231 -43.04 5.32 19.84
N LYS A 232 -43.29 6.39 19.08
CA LYS A 232 -42.87 6.57 17.69
C LYS A 232 -41.57 7.36 17.62
N PHE A 233 -40.64 6.94 16.77
CA PHE A 233 -39.51 7.78 16.40
C PHE A 233 -39.96 8.84 15.38
N THR A 234 -39.79 10.12 15.71
CA THR A 234 -40.26 11.26 14.90
C THR A 234 -39.12 12.19 14.51
N ALA A 235 -39.37 13.04 13.50
CA ALA A 235 -38.47 14.13 13.13
C ALA A 235 -38.18 15.10 14.29
N GLU A 236 -39.08 15.19 15.26
CA GLU A 236 -39.01 16.13 16.38
C GLU A 236 -38.22 15.53 17.55
N LEU A 237 -38.45 14.26 17.86
CA LEU A 237 -37.58 13.48 18.75
C LEU A 237 -36.15 13.46 18.23
N ALA A 238 -35.94 13.22 16.93
CA ALA A 238 -34.60 13.24 16.33
C ALA A 238 -33.90 14.61 16.47
N LYS A 239 -34.64 15.73 16.39
CA LYS A 239 -34.12 17.09 16.68
C LYS A 239 -33.85 17.30 18.17
N ALA A 240 -34.66 16.71 19.06
CA ALA A 240 -34.44 16.79 20.51
C ALA A 240 -33.18 16.00 20.92
N VAL A 241 -33.00 14.77 20.42
CA VAL A 241 -31.80 13.94 20.65
C VAL A 241 -30.53 14.62 20.09
N GLN A 242 -30.59 15.19 18.88
CA GLN A 242 -29.47 15.96 18.32
C GLN A 242 -29.09 17.15 19.22
N ARG A 243 -30.08 18.00 19.61
CA ARG A 243 -29.83 19.13 20.53
C ARG A 243 -29.26 18.68 21.88
N HIS A 244 -29.79 17.61 22.46
CA HIS A 244 -29.26 17.06 23.71
C HIS A 244 -27.78 16.66 23.57
N LEU A 245 -27.41 15.94 22.50
CA LEU A 245 -26.02 15.56 22.28
C LEU A 245 -25.09 16.76 22.09
N ASP A 246 -25.56 17.82 21.45
CA ASP A 246 -24.73 19.00 21.14
C ASP A 246 -24.67 20.04 22.28
N THR A 247 -25.70 20.15 23.15
CA THR A 247 -25.81 21.24 24.13
C THR A 247 -26.26 20.82 25.54
N CYS A 248 -26.21 19.55 25.93
CA CYS A 248 -26.58 19.08 27.29
C CYS A 248 -25.76 19.79 28.39
N PRO A 249 -26.39 20.59 29.30
CA PRO A 249 -25.68 21.31 30.35
C PRO A 249 -25.27 20.40 31.53
N THR A 250 -26.01 19.30 31.76
CA THR A 250 -25.71 18.30 32.80
C THR A 250 -24.44 17.50 32.49
N CYS A 251 -23.93 17.53 31.25
CA CYS A 251 -22.74 16.78 30.85
C CYS A 251 -21.65 17.61 30.14
N GLY A 252 -21.95 18.79 29.59
CA GLY A 252 -20.95 19.63 28.93
C GLY A 252 -20.35 18.98 27.68
N ASP A 253 -21.23 18.66 26.72
CA ASP A 253 -21.07 17.64 25.67
C ASP A 253 -21.18 16.20 26.22
N CYS A 254 -22.27 15.50 25.89
CA CYS A 254 -22.65 14.25 26.58
C CYS A 254 -21.86 13.03 26.07
N ALA A 255 -20.65 12.86 26.59
CA ALA A 255 -19.76 11.73 26.31
C ALA A 255 -20.42 10.36 26.53
N VAL A 256 -21.32 10.22 27.52
CA VAL A 256 -22.05 8.96 27.79
C VAL A 256 -22.97 8.59 26.61
N CYS A 257 -23.86 9.50 26.22
CA CYS A 257 -24.79 9.26 25.11
C CYS A 257 -24.06 9.14 23.76
N ARG A 258 -22.96 9.88 23.54
CA ARG A 258 -22.10 9.70 22.36
C ARG A 258 -21.41 8.33 22.34
N THR A 259 -20.94 7.84 23.49
CA THR A 259 -20.27 6.53 23.60
C THR A 259 -21.26 5.38 23.39
N GLU A 260 -22.41 5.37 24.06
CA GLU A 260 -23.39 4.29 23.88
C GLU A 260 -23.97 4.31 22.45
N LYS A 261 -24.25 5.48 21.87
CA LYS A 261 -24.60 5.60 20.44
C LYS A 261 -23.53 4.97 19.54
N ARG A 262 -22.24 5.25 19.78
CA ARG A 262 -21.12 4.68 19.01
C ARG A 262 -21.07 3.15 19.15
N VAL A 263 -21.25 2.62 20.36
CA VAL A 263 -21.21 1.17 20.67
C VAL A 263 -22.41 0.42 20.09
N LEU A 264 -23.62 0.98 20.17
CA LEU A 264 -24.82 0.39 19.56
C LEU A 264 -24.75 0.44 18.04
N LEU A 265 -24.27 1.55 17.46
CA LEU A 265 -24.20 1.71 16.02
C LEU A 265 -23.09 0.87 15.40
N SER A 266 -21.91 0.72 16.01
CA SER A 266 -20.86 -0.17 15.47
C SER A 266 -21.27 -1.65 15.44
N GLN A 267 -22.22 -2.06 16.28
CA GLN A 267 -22.83 -3.39 16.26
C GLN A 267 -23.93 -3.54 15.19
N ALA A 268 -24.67 -2.47 14.90
CA ALA A 268 -25.81 -2.48 13.98
C ALA A 268 -25.45 -2.13 12.52
N ALA A 269 -24.52 -1.20 12.31
CA ALA A 269 -24.12 -0.70 11.00
C ALA A 269 -23.64 -1.80 10.03
N PRO A 270 -22.92 -2.86 10.45
CA PRO A 270 -22.61 -4.01 9.60
C PRO A 270 -23.81 -4.78 9.03
N VAL A 271 -25.04 -4.54 9.53
CA VAL A 271 -26.29 -5.06 8.95
C VAL A 271 -27.08 -3.96 8.25
N VAL A 272 -27.22 -2.81 8.90
CA VAL A 272 -28.05 -1.69 8.42
C VAL A 272 -27.45 -1.01 7.19
N PHE A 273 -26.14 -0.75 7.17
CA PHE A 273 -25.50 0.03 6.10
C PHE A 273 -25.41 -0.74 4.77
N PRO A 274 -25.12 -2.05 4.72
CA PRO A 274 -25.25 -2.83 3.48
C PRO A 274 -26.67 -2.78 2.91
N LEU A 275 -27.70 -2.88 3.75
CA LEU A 275 -29.10 -2.81 3.31
C LEU A 275 -29.48 -1.44 2.73
N LEU A 276 -29.07 -0.35 3.38
CA LEU A 276 -29.28 1.02 2.88
C LEU A 276 -28.51 1.27 1.57
N LEU A 277 -27.22 0.92 1.53
CA LEU A 277 -26.33 1.31 0.44
C LEU A 277 -26.36 0.36 -0.76
N ALA A 278 -26.94 -0.84 -0.67
CA ALA A 278 -26.84 -1.87 -1.70
C ALA A 278 -27.18 -1.39 -3.13
N LEU A 279 -28.35 -0.77 -3.33
CA LEU A 279 -28.76 -0.30 -4.66
C LEU A 279 -28.10 1.05 -5.01
N ALA A 280 -27.94 1.91 -4.01
CA ALA A 280 -27.35 3.23 -4.09
C ALA A 280 -25.88 3.22 -4.55
N LEU A 281 -25.08 2.26 -4.06
CA LEU A 281 -23.70 2.01 -4.49
C LEU A 281 -23.64 1.27 -5.83
N ARG A 282 -24.49 0.25 -6.07
CA ARG A 282 -24.45 -0.54 -7.32
C ARG A 282 -24.54 0.33 -8.56
N ARG A 283 -25.52 1.24 -8.65
CA ARG A 283 -25.65 2.11 -9.84
C ARG A 283 -24.51 3.11 -9.98
N GLU A 284 -24.00 3.62 -8.87
CA GLU A 284 -22.93 4.61 -8.84
C GLU A 284 -21.58 3.98 -9.25
N ILE A 285 -21.23 2.82 -8.68
CA ILE A 285 -20.03 2.06 -9.06
C ILE A 285 -20.17 1.51 -10.49
N ALA A 286 -21.34 1.03 -10.91
CA ALA A 286 -21.57 0.58 -12.29
C ALA A 286 -21.43 1.72 -13.33
N HIS A 287 -21.68 2.97 -12.93
CA HIS A 287 -21.35 4.13 -13.77
C HIS A 287 -19.83 4.34 -13.86
N ARG A 288 -19.11 4.34 -12.74
CA ARG A 288 -17.63 4.44 -12.71
C ARG A 288 -16.94 3.32 -13.48
N ILE A 289 -17.45 2.09 -13.40
CA ILE A 289 -17.00 0.93 -14.19
C ILE A 289 -17.06 1.23 -15.69
N ARG A 290 -18.15 1.86 -16.18
CA ARG A 290 -18.28 2.21 -17.60
C ARG A 290 -17.30 3.31 -18.00
N GLU A 291 -17.16 4.37 -17.20
CA GLU A 291 -16.15 5.41 -17.45
C GLU A 291 -14.75 4.79 -17.56
N VAL A 292 -14.38 3.94 -16.60
CA VAL A 292 -13.07 3.28 -16.54
C VAL A 292 -12.85 2.35 -17.74
N CYS A 293 -13.85 1.57 -18.16
CA CYS A 293 -13.71 0.60 -19.26
C CYS A 293 -13.71 1.24 -20.66
N TYR A 294 -14.49 2.31 -20.87
CA TYR A 294 -14.62 2.98 -22.17
C TYR A 294 -13.60 4.12 -22.39
N SER A 295 -13.03 4.71 -21.33
CA SER A 295 -11.96 5.72 -21.49
C SER A 295 -10.67 5.16 -22.09
N GLY A 296 -10.46 3.84 -21.96
CA GLY A 296 -9.25 3.16 -22.40
C GLY A 296 -7.97 3.61 -21.67
N PRO A 297 -6.79 3.13 -22.12
CA PRO A 297 -5.51 3.64 -21.63
C PRO A 297 -5.25 5.04 -22.20
N ALA A 298 -5.72 6.07 -21.50
CA ALA A 298 -5.61 7.47 -21.93
C ALA A 298 -4.14 7.88 -22.24
N PRO A 299 -3.86 8.52 -23.39
CA PRO A 299 -2.51 8.84 -23.80
C PRO A 299 -1.93 10.03 -23.01
N GLY A 300 -1.05 9.74 -22.04
CA GLY A 300 -0.05 10.69 -21.53
C GLY A 300 -0.55 11.86 -20.67
N GLY A 301 -1.82 11.90 -20.25
CA GLY A 301 -2.35 12.94 -19.39
C GLY A 301 -1.83 12.88 -17.94
N PRO A 302 -1.35 13.99 -17.34
CA PRO A 302 -0.90 14.00 -15.94
C PRO A 302 -2.09 14.01 -14.97
N SER A 303 -2.59 12.84 -14.59
CA SER A 303 -3.67 12.71 -13.60
C SER A 303 -3.19 13.00 -12.17
N THR A 304 -3.38 14.24 -11.70
CA THR A 304 -3.10 14.65 -10.31
C THR A 304 -4.15 14.11 -9.33
N THR A 305 -4.18 12.79 -9.15
CA THR A 305 -4.86 12.15 -8.00
C THR A 305 -4.07 10.91 -7.62
N ALA A 306 -3.15 11.09 -6.68
CA ALA A 306 -2.37 9.98 -6.15
C ALA A 306 -3.26 9.11 -5.26
N LEU A 307 -3.61 7.94 -5.79
CA LEU A 307 -3.94 6.75 -5.00
C LEU A 307 -2.83 6.60 -3.93
N PRO A 308 -3.15 6.59 -2.62
CA PRO A 308 -2.12 6.61 -1.59
C PRO A 308 -1.44 5.24 -1.46
N HIS A 309 -0.41 5.02 -2.29
CA HIS A 309 0.68 4.12 -1.92
C HIS A 309 1.41 4.71 -0.71
N SER A 310 1.78 3.85 0.24
CA SER A 310 2.34 4.23 1.54
C SER A 310 3.83 4.60 1.45
N ALA A 311 4.16 5.65 0.69
CA ALA A 311 5.54 6.04 0.37
C ALA A 311 5.78 7.56 0.54
N PRO A 312 6.53 8.02 1.57
CA PRO A 312 6.83 9.44 1.78
C PRO A 312 8.05 9.94 0.97
N ALA A 313 8.06 11.25 0.69
CA ALA A 313 9.07 11.94 -0.14
C ALA A 313 10.30 12.39 0.70
N THR A 314 11.55 12.17 0.27
CA THR A 314 12.39 13.04 -0.62
C THR A 314 12.78 14.43 -0.09
N GLN A 315 14.10 14.64 0.15
CA GLN A 315 14.95 15.81 -0.20
C GLN A 315 16.42 15.47 0.16
N GLN A 316 17.47 15.74 -0.64
CA GLN A 316 18.09 17.04 -1.04
C GLN A 316 18.64 17.85 0.15
N ARG A 317 19.84 18.47 0.15
CA ARG A 317 20.99 18.55 -0.82
C ARG A 317 22.31 18.83 -0.01
N PRO A 318 23.52 18.95 -0.59
CA PRO A 318 24.79 18.74 0.14
C PRO A 318 25.67 19.98 0.44
N ALA A 319 26.49 19.87 1.50
CA ALA A 319 27.70 20.63 1.81
C ALA A 319 28.42 19.98 3.04
N ARG A 320 29.75 20.04 3.28
CA ARG A 320 30.94 20.43 2.47
C ARG A 320 32.22 19.89 3.15
N ALA A 321 33.21 19.47 2.34
CA ALA A 321 34.68 19.57 2.55
C ALA A 321 35.41 19.06 3.84
N GLY A 322 36.74 18.86 3.71
CA GLY A 322 37.69 18.47 4.78
C GLY A 322 38.31 17.08 4.53
N ARG A 323 39.50 16.90 3.94
CA ARG A 323 40.90 17.28 4.29
C ARG A 323 41.52 16.45 5.43
N GLY A 324 42.73 15.93 5.19
CA GLY A 324 43.46 14.95 6.04
C GLY A 324 43.60 13.59 5.31
N SER A 325 44.72 13.15 4.71
CA SER A 325 46.15 13.21 5.05
C SER A 325 46.49 12.30 6.26
N ARG A 326 47.47 11.37 6.24
CA ARG A 326 48.75 11.26 5.49
C ARG A 326 49.25 9.78 5.36
N ARG A 327 50.21 9.54 4.44
CA ARG A 327 51.46 8.67 4.47
C ARG A 327 51.54 7.51 5.49
N ARG A 328 52.23 6.36 5.29
CA ARG A 328 53.27 5.75 4.37
C ARG A 328 53.24 4.20 4.65
N ARG A 329 53.93 3.22 4.05
CA ARG A 329 54.97 2.91 3.01
C ARG A 329 54.49 1.60 2.30
N LEU A 330 55.02 0.95 1.23
CA LEU A 330 56.21 0.99 0.32
C LEU A 330 57.09 -0.29 0.42
N GLY A 331 57.09 -1.09 -0.66
CA GLY A 331 57.84 -2.35 -0.96
C GLY A 331 57.01 -3.19 -1.94
N VAL A 332 57.40 -3.64 -3.16
CA VAL A 332 58.69 -3.96 -3.84
C VAL A 332 59.35 -5.21 -3.23
N SER A 333 59.71 -6.30 -3.94
CA SER A 333 60.10 -6.60 -5.36
C SER A 333 59.22 -7.71 -6.02
N VAL A 334 59.09 -8.00 -7.34
CA VAL A 334 59.90 -7.97 -8.60
C VAL A 334 60.63 -9.30 -8.96
N LEU A 335 60.66 -9.63 -10.27
CA LEU A 335 61.19 -10.82 -11.04
C LEU A 335 60.11 -11.86 -11.45
N VAL A 336 59.85 -12.27 -12.71
CA VAL A 336 60.44 -12.18 -14.09
C VAL A 336 61.38 -13.34 -14.53
N ALA A 337 60.93 -14.18 -15.49
CA ALA A 337 61.70 -14.82 -16.59
C ALA A 337 60.78 -15.70 -17.49
N GLY A 338 61.10 -15.87 -18.80
CA GLY A 338 60.48 -16.89 -19.70
C GLY A 338 60.42 -16.52 -21.20
N ALA A 339 61.19 -17.22 -22.05
CA ALA A 339 61.40 -16.95 -23.50
C ALA A 339 62.01 -18.19 -24.19
N LEU A 340 62.05 -18.44 -25.51
CA LEU A 340 61.41 -18.00 -26.78
C LEU A 340 61.71 -19.16 -27.82
N ILE A 341 61.50 -19.22 -29.15
CA ILE A 341 61.15 -18.31 -30.27
C ILE A 341 60.56 -19.15 -31.46
N ALA A 342 60.36 -18.54 -32.64
CA ALA A 342 60.22 -19.12 -34.01
C ALA A 342 58.80 -19.43 -34.57
N GLY A 343 58.52 -19.23 -35.88
CA GLY A 343 59.30 -18.47 -36.89
C GLY A 343 59.22 -18.97 -38.35
N VAL A 344 58.15 -18.68 -39.09
CA VAL A 344 58.06 -18.82 -40.57
C VAL A 344 57.30 -17.61 -41.16
N ALA A 345 57.63 -17.19 -42.38
CA ALA A 345 57.22 -15.91 -42.96
C ALA A 345 56.24 -16.00 -44.14
N THR A 346 55.43 -14.94 -44.28
CA THR A 346 54.79 -14.44 -45.52
C THR A 346 53.99 -15.41 -46.40
N VAL A 347 52.68 -15.44 -46.18
CA VAL A 347 51.70 -15.34 -47.29
C VAL A 347 50.87 -14.08 -47.04
N ARG A 348 50.82 -13.18 -48.02
CA ARG A 348 50.14 -11.87 -47.90
C ARG A 348 48.67 -11.99 -48.31
N ALA A 349 47.90 -12.78 -47.57
CA ALA A 349 46.46 -12.87 -47.74
C ALA A 349 45.79 -11.60 -47.20
N VAL A 350 45.03 -10.90 -48.05
CA VAL A 350 44.17 -9.78 -47.62
C VAL A 350 42.92 -10.37 -46.99
N TRP A 351 42.97 -10.64 -45.69
CA TRP A 351 41.75 -10.72 -44.89
C TRP A 351 41.22 -9.29 -44.68
N PRO A 352 39.91 -9.04 -44.78
CA PRO A 352 39.33 -7.78 -44.32
C PRO A 352 39.55 -7.63 -42.81
N ASP A 353 39.59 -6.39 -42.32
CA ASP A 353 39.61 -6.13 -40.87
C ASP A 353 38.47 -6.89 -40.20
N GLU A 354 38.82 -7.71 -39.21
CA GLU A 354 37.86 -8.44 -38.38
C GLU A 354 36.97 -7.39 -37.70
N PRO A 355 35.65 -7.37 -37.96
CA PRO A 355 34.81 -6.25 -37.56
C PRO A 355 34.80 -6.17 -36.03
N GLN A 356 35.37 -5.08 -35.49
CA GLN A 356 35.43 -4.83 -34.06
C GLN A 356 34.04 -5.03 -33.46
N THR A 357 33.85 -6.13 -32.74
CA THR A 357 32.54 -6.57 -32.27
C THR A 357 31.99 -5.50 -31.34
N ALA A 358 31.02 -4.73 -31.83
CA ALA A 358 30.48 -3.59 -31.11
C ALA A 358 30.07 -4.01 -29.70
N GLU A 359 30.60 -3.31 -28.69
CA GLU A 359 30.41 -3.67 -27.30
C GLU A 359 28.91 -3.80 -26.99
N PRO A 360 28.44 -4.92 -26.39
CA PRO A 360 27.02 -5.17 -26.20
C PRO A 360 26.31 -3.98 -25.55
N GLU A 361 25.15 -3.58 -26.09
CA GLU A 361 24.47 -2.35 -25.67
C GLU A 361 24.24 -2.32 -24.15
N ASN A 362 23.86 -3.46 -23.58
CA ASN A 362 23.67 -3.66 -22.15
C ASN A 362 24.95 -3.43 -21.32
N LEU A 363 26.13 -3.82 -21.83
CA LEU A 363 27.42 -3.64 -21.14
C LEU A 363 27.84 -2.17 -21.14
N ARG A 364 27.70 -1.47 -22.27
CA ARG A 364 27.95 -0.03 -22.35
C ARG A 364 26.99 0.74 -21.43
N VAL A 365 25.69 0.46 -21.52
CA VAL A 365 24.66 1.09 -20.68
C VAL A 365 24.87 0.77 -19.19
N ALA A 366 25.36 -0.43 -18.84
CA ALA A 366 25.77 -0.75 -17.47
C ALA A 366 26.91 0.15 -17.00
N ALA A 367 27.94 0.36 -17.83
CA ALA A 367 29.06 1.23 -17.51
C ALA A 367 28.64 2.70 -17.37
N ASP A 368 27.84 3.21 -18.31
CA ASP A 368 27.30 4.58 -18.30
C ASP A 368 26.53 4.87 -17.00
N ILE A 369 25.58 3.99 -16.63
CA ILE A 369 24.77 4.12 -15.42
C ILE A 369 25.64 4.04 -14.16
N ARG A 370 26.53 3.03 -14.08
CA ARG A 370 27.45 2.84 -12.96
C ARG A 370 28.31 4.08 -12.73
N ASP A 371 28.89 4.62 -13.79
CA ASP A 371 29.82 5.75 -13.68
C ASP A 371 29.08 7.08 -13.46
N ALA A 372 27.87 7.23 -14.00
CA ALA A 372 26.96 8.33 -13.64
C ALA A 372 26.60 8.33 -12.15
N MET A 373 26.25 7.16 -11.58
CA MET A 373 26.00 7.00 -10.13
C MET A 373 27.23 7.32 -9.29
N LEU A 374 28.40 6.78 -9.67
CA LEU A 374 29.65 6.99 -8.96
C LEU A 374 30.12 8.46 -9.01
N ALA A 375 29.84 9.18 -10.10
CA ALA A 375 30.08 10.62 -10.20
C ALA A 375 29.24 11.45 -9.21
N GLN A 376 28.10 10.95 -8.72
CA GLN A 376 27.33 11.61 -7.67
C GLN A 376 27.92 11.39 -6.26
N GLY A 377 28.61 10.27 -6.03
CA GLY A 377 29.19 9.87 -4.74
C GLY A 377 28.18 9.57 -3.61
N ARG A 378 26.92 10.03 -3.73
CA ARG A 378 25.82 9.76 -2.79
C ARG A 378 24.49 9.55 -3.52
N LEU A 379 23.62 8.78 -2.88
CA LEU A 379 22.20 8.67 -3.24
C LEU A 379 21.33 8.47 -2.00
N SER A 380 20.04 8.74 -2.15
CA SER A 380 18.98 8.24 -1.28
C SER A 380 18.10 7.27 -2.07
N ALA A 381 17.61 6.21 -1.45
CA ALA A 381 16.69 5.27 -2.07
C ALA A 381 15.54 4.95 -1.12
N THR A 382 14.34 4.74 -1.66
CA THR A 382 13.20 4.13 -0.95
C THR A 382 12.97 2.72 -1.47
N PHE A 383 12.48 1.84 -0.60
CA PHE A 383 12.37 0.40 -0.85
C PHE A 383 10.98 -0.10 -0.51
N GLU A 384 10.44 -0.96 -1.36
CA GLU A 384 9.41 -1.94 -1.03
C GLU A 384 9.96 -3.31 -1.39
N ALA A 385 9.98 -4.25 -0.46
CA ALA A 385 10.64 -5.54 -0.59
C ALA A 385 9.75 -6.67 -0.05
N ARG A 386 9.47 -7.63 -0.93
CA ARG A 386 8.49 -8.71 -0.76
C ARG A 386 7.05 -8.16 -0.72
N TRP A 387 6.07 -9.06 -0.64
CA TRP A 387 4.66 -8.68 -0.55
C TRP A 387 4.27 -8.30 0.88
N GLY A 388 3.31 -7.40 1.06
CA GLY A 388 2.74 -7.10 2.38
C GLY A 388 2.14 -8.37 3.01
N GLY A 389 2.39 -8.60 4.31
CA GLY A 389 2.07 -9.85 4.99
C GLY A 389 3.09 -10.98 4.79
N ASP A 390 4.22 -10.72 4.11
CA ASP A 390 5.37 -11.63 4.17
C ASP A 390 6.08 -11.50 5.54
N PRO A 391 6.37 -12.59 6.27
CA PRO A 391 7.15 -12.51 7.52
C PRO A 391 8.59 -11.98 7.38
N ASP A 392 9.10 -11.82 6.15
CA ASP A 392 10.36 -11.16 5.82
C ASP A 392 10.14 -9.81 5.06
N PHE A 393 8.89 -9.32 4.97
CA PHE A 393 8.51 -8.05 4.34
C PHE A 393 9.27 -6.87 4.94
N PHE A 394 9.65 -5.93 4.09
CA PHE A 394 10.01 -4.59 4.55
C PHE A 394 9.71 -3.51 3.53
N VAL A 395 9.43 -2.32 4.05
CA VAL A 395 9.62 -1.07 3.29
C VAL A 395 10.68 -0.24 4.02
N GLY A 396 11.26 0.76 3.38
CA GLY A 396 12.26 1.57 4.08
C GLY A 396 12.92 2.65 3.24
N ASN A 397 13.88 3.33 3.87
CA ASN A 397 14.69 4.38 3.28
C ASN A 397 16.17 4.10 3.56
N ALA A 398 17.02 4.22 2.55
CA ALA A 398 18.47 4.14 2.69
C ALA A 398 19.15 5.40 2.13
N ARG A 399 20.27 5.78 2.73
CA ARG A 399 21.27 6.68 2.15
C ARG A 399 22.58 5.92 2.03
N LEU A 400 23.26 6.05 0.89
CA LEU A 400 24.54 5.38 0.60
C LEU A 400 25.62 6.43 0.36
N ASP A 401 26.74 6.31 1.07
CA ASP A 401 28.00 7.04 0.86
C ASP A 401 28.93 6.14 0.04
N MET A 402 29.19 6.49 -1.21
CA MET A 402 29.98 5.70 -2.15
C MET A 402 31.41 6.23 -2.27
N ARG A 403 32.39 5.33 -2.38
CA ARG A 403 33.76 5.66 -2.80
C ARG A 403 34.27 4.53 -3.68
N SER A 404 34.73 4.87 -4.89
CA SER A 404 35.39 3.93 -5.83
C SER A 404 34.68 2.57 -5.98
N ARG A 405 33.62 2.55 -6.80
CA ARG A 405 32.82 1.38 -7.22
C ARG A 405 31.88 0.71 -6.21
N THR A 406 31.96 0.96 -4.90
CA THR A 406 31.03 0.39 -3.90
C THR A 406 30.51 1.42 -2.90
N ALA A 407 29.41 1.09 -2.20
CA ALA A 407 29.02 1.82 -0.99
C ALA A 407 29.96 1.45 0.17
N VAL A 408 30.43 2.47 0.89
CA VAL A 408 31.31 2.27 2.07
C VAL A 408 30.50 2.36 3.35
N ASN A 409 29.60 3.35 3.42
CA ASN A 409 28.68 3.54 4.53
C ASN A 409 27.24 3.58 4.00
N ALA A 410 26.28 3.09 4.78
CA ALA A 410 24.86 3.29 4.54
C ALA A 410 24.12 3.60 5.84
N ALA A 411 23.12 4.46 5.78
CA ALA A 411 22.21 4.75 6.89
C ALA A 411 20.80 4.34 6.45
N THR A 412 20.17 3.45 7.20
CA THR A 412 18.93 2.79 6.81
C THR A 412 17.88 2.88 7.90
N HIS A 413 16.66 3.26 7.53
CA HIS A 413 15.45 3.08 8.33
C HIS A 413 14.63 2.02 7.63
N VAL A 414 14.55 0.82 8.21
CA VAL A 414 13.84 -0.32 7.62
C VAL A 414 12.68 -0.71 8.52
N LEU A 415 11.51 -0.87 7.93
CA LEU A 415 10.26 -1.14 8.63
C LEU A 415 9.92 -2.61 8.55
N TYR A 416 9.29 -3.09 9.62
CA TYR A 416 8.65 -4.39 9.68
C TYR A 416 7.18 -4.09 9.89
N ASP A 417 6.36 -4.30 8.87
CA ASP A 417 4.92 -4.27 9.06
C ASP A 417 4.51 -5.63 9.63
N TYR A 418 4.35 -5.67 10.95
CA TYR A 418 3.86 -6.84 11.68
C TYR A 418 2.31 -6.82 11.83
N GLY A 419 1.61 -5.87 11.19
CA GLY A 419 0.14 -5.75 11.23
C GLY A 419 -0.43 -5.00 12.45
N GLU A 420 0.40 -4.68 13.46
CA GLU A 420 -0.04 -4.10 14.73
C GLU A 420 0.18 -2.57 14.78
N GLY A 421 -0.87 -1.82 15.13
CA GLY A 421 -0.95 -0.36 14.97
C GLY A 421 -0.24 0.47 16.04
N HIS A 422 1.10 0.46 16.02
CA HIS A 422 1.96 1.08 17.04
C HIS A 422 2.53 2.47 16.72
N GLY A 423 3.06 3.16 17.74
CA GLY A 423 3.62 4.51 17.71
C GLY A 423 4.95 4.60 16.97
N TRP A 424 4.85 4.58 15.64
CA TRP A 424 5.95 4.30 14.71
C TRP A 424 7.21 5.18 14.83
N TRP A 425 8.31 4.56 15.28
CA TRP A 425 9.69 5.08 15.16
C TRP A 425 10.66 3.91 14.90
N PRO A 426 10.96 3.57 13.63
CA PRO A 426 11.88 2.47 13.31
C PRO A 426 13.32 2.80 13.77
N PRO A 427 14.13 1.78 14.09
CA PRO A 427 15.51 2.00 14.49
C PRO A 427 16.34 2.49 13.31
N GLU A 428 17.19 3.49 13.54
CA GLU A 428 18.22 3.87 12.57
C GLU A 428 19.35 2.84 12.62
N ILE A 429 19.69 2.30 11.46
CA ILE A 429 20.75 1.30 11.32
C ILE A 429 21.82 1.87 10.41
N VAL A 430 22.95 2.20 11.04
CA VAL A 430 24.13 2.80 10.39
C VAL A 430 25.15 1.71 10.11
N LEU A 431 25.22 1.30 8.85
CA LEU A 431 26.19 0.35 8.32
C LEU A 431 27.49 1.08 7.93
N ILE A 432 28.62 0.67 8.48
CA ILE A 432 29.96 1.17 8.14
C ILE A 432 30.83 -0.03 7.78
N GLY A 433 31.10 -0.20 6.49
CA GLY A 433 31.66 -1.43 5.93
C GLY A 433 30.78 -2.65 6.24
N ASN A 434 31.22 -3.48 7.19
CA ASN A 434 30.48 -4.64 7.69
C ASN A 434 30.07 -4.53 9.16
N ARG A 435 30.21 -3.35 9.79
CA ARG A 435 29.69 -3.08 11.14
C ARG A 435 28.31 -2.42 11.04
N ALA A 436 27.41 -2.69 11.97
CA ALA A 436 26.16 -1.96 12.14
C ALA A 436 26.12 -1.28 13.51
N VAL A 437 25.58 -0.06 13.58
CA VAL A 437 25.12 0.58 14.81
C VAL A 437 23.61 0.70 14.72
N VAL A 438 22.88 0.19 15.71
CA VAL A 438 21.42 0.12 15.76
C VAL A 438 20.94 0.98 16.93
N THR A 439 20.08 1.95 16.67
CA THR A 439 19.44 2.75 17.74
C THR A 439 18.36 1.93 18.46
N PRO A 440 17.97 2.29 19.70
CA PRO A 440 16.86 1.63 20.39
C PRO A 440 15.52 1.85 19.70
N ASP A 441 14.63 0.86 19.80
CA ASP A 441 13.22 0.99 19.46
C ASP A 441 12.50 1.78 20.56
N LYS A 442 11.86 2.91 20.21
CA LYS A 442 11.45 3.91 21.22
C LYS A 442 10.33 3.50 22.18
N GLU A 443 9.51 2.50 21.83
CA GLU A 443 8.37 2.09 22.68
C GLU A 443 8.76 1.21 23.88
N MET A 444 10.00 0.70 23.96
CA MET A 444 10.49 -0.03 25.15
C MET A 444 11.34 0.83 26.11
N ALA A 445 11.51 2.13 25.81
CA ALA A 445 12.48 2.99 26.47
C ALA A 445 11.83 4.04 27.40
N THR A 446 11.26 3.59 28.53
CA THR A 446 10.93 4.47 29.68
C THR A 446 12.18 4.89 30.48
N THR A 447 13.36 4.57 29.98
CA THR A 447 14.68 5.03 30.46
C THR A 447 15.64 5.01 29.25
N GLU A 448 16.74 5.75 29.31
CA GLU A 448 17.68 5.94 28.19
C GLU A 448 18.19 4.62 27.60
N GLY A 449 17.76 4.29 26.37
CA GLY A 449 18.19 3.07 25.68
C GLY A 449 19.59 3.20 25.08
N GLU A 450 20.47 2.26 25.36
CA GLU A 450 21.81 2.22 24.76
C GLU A 450 21.81 1.73 23.29
N GLN A 451 22.70 2.28 22.47
CA GLN A 451 22.87 1.85 21.07
C GLN A 451 23.56 0.48 20.98
N ARG A 452 22.98 -0.44 20.19
CA ARG A 452 23.59 -1.77 19.97
C ARG A 452 24.52 -1.74 18.76
N THR A 453 25.80 -2.01 18.97
CA THR A 453 26.77 -2.23 17.88
C THR A 453 26.89 -3.72 17.52
N VAL A 454 26.84 -4.04 16.24
CA VAL A 454 27.10 -5.38 15.68
C VAL A 454 28.39 -5.32 14.87
N ALA A 455 29.39 -6.12 15.26
CA ALA A 455 30.73 -6.07 14.67
C ALA A 455 30.83 -6.71 13.28
N ASP A 456 29.98 -7.71 12.99
CA ASP A 456 29.82 -8.34 11.68
C ASP A 456 28.33 -8.47 11.35
N ALA A 457 27.85 -7.54 10.54
CA ALA A 457 26.47 -7.45 10.10
C ALA A 457 26.11 -8.59 9.13
N THR A 458 27.02 -8.97 8.22
CA THR A 458 26.76 -10.03 7.22
C THR A 458 26.57 -11.40 7.91
N THR A 459 27.42 -11.73 8.88
CA THR A 459 27.27 -12.95 9.69
C THR A 459 26.01 -12.89 10.56
N ALA A 460 25.74 -11.74 11.20
CA ALA A 460 24.52 -11.55 12.00
C ALA A 460 23.22 -11.70 11.20
N ALA A 461 23.22 -11.31 9.92
CA ALA A 461 22.08 -11.43 9.00
C ALA A 461 21.90 -12.85 8.44
N SER A 462 22.97 -13.64 8.34
CA SER A 462 22.96 -14.97 7.71
C SER A 462 22.07 -16.01 8.43
N GLY A 463 21.70 -15.73 9.68
CA GLY A 463 20.73 -16.50 10.47
C GLY A 463 19.52 -15.70 10.95
N ALA A 464 19.19 -14.58 10.28
CA ALA A 464 18.11 -13.69 10.70
C ALA A 464 16.76 -14.05 10.03
N THR A 465 15.82 -14.48 10.87
CA THR A 465 14.41 -14.76 10.54
C THR A 465 13.48 -13.73 11.18
N THR A 466 12.19 -13.78 10.83
CA THR A 466 11.08 -13.15 11.56
C THR A 466 11.27 -13.24 13.08
N GLY A 467 11.05 -12.13 13.80
CA GLY A 467 11.22 -12.05 15.26
C GLY A 467 12.68 -12.03 15.77
N SER A 468 13.68 -12.22 14.91
CA SER A 468 15.09 -12.16 15.33
C SER A 468 15.54 -10.71 15.59
N LYS A 469 16.26 -10.47 16.68
CA LYS A 469 16.91 -9.17 16.98
C LYS A 469 17.89 -8.72 15.88
N ASN A 470 18.29 -9.59 14.96
CA ASN A 470 19.15 -9.25 13.82
C ASN A 470 18.40 -9.12 12.48
N LEU A 471 17.09 -9.37 12.41
CA LEU A 471 16.27 -9.08 11.23
C LEU A 471 16.34 -7.59 10.82
N PRO A 472 16.28 -6.62 11.77
CA PRO A 472 16.68 -5.23 11.55
C PRO A 472 17.96 -5.07 10.70
N VAL A 473 19.02 -5.81 11.05
CA VAL A 473 20.35 -5.71 10.41
C VAL A 473 20.40 -6.43 9.05
N LYS A 474 19.63 -7.52 8.87
CA LYS A 474 19.49 -8.23 7.59
C LYS A 474 18.89 -7.32 6.53
N ASN A 475 17.69 -6.78 6.77
CA ASN A 475 17.00 -6.05 5.72
C ASN A 475 17.65 -4.66 5.47
N ALA A 476 18.39 -4.11 6.45
CA ALA A 476 19.32 -2.99 6.25
C ALA A 476 20.45 -3.31 5.24
N LEU A 477 21.01 -4.51 5.28
CA LEU A 477 22.00 -4.97 4.30
C LEU A 477 21.38 -5.23 2.93
N GLU A 478 20.20 -5.86 2.89
CA GLU A 478 19.45 -6.09 1.64
C GLU A 478 19.13 -4.75 0.95
N ALA A 479 18.61 -3.77 1.70
CA ALA A 479 18.36 -2.41 1.22
C ALA A 479 19.64 -1.70 0.74
N ARG A 480 20.78 -1.87 1.43
CA ARG A 480 22.05 -1.32 0.92
C ARG A 480 22.40 -1.95 -0.43
N TRP A 481 22.50 -3.29 -0.48
CA TRP A 481 22.99 -4.01 -1.66
C TRP A 481 22.16 -3.71 -2.91
N LEU A 482 20.83 -3.70 -2.81
CA LEU A 482 19.88 -3.37 -3.90
C LEU A 482 19.98 -1.92 -4.41
N ALA A 483 20.71 -1.04 -3.72
CA ALA A 483 20.95 0.33 -4.17
C ALA A 483 22.41 0.62 -4.53
N GLU A 484 23.33 -0.35 -4.44
CA GLU A 484 24.72 -0.15 -4.87
C GLU A 484 24.85 -0.16 -6.40
N PRO A 485 25.74 0.66 -7.01
CA PRO A 485 25.98 0.63 -8.46
C PRO A 485 26.43 -0.74 -8.98
N ALA A 486 26.98 -1.58 -8.12
CA ALA A 486 27.35 -2.96 -8.44
C ALA A 486 26.14 -3.84 -8.75
N ASP A 487 24.97 -3.60 -8.15
CA ASP A 487 23.75 -4.38 -8.41
C ASP A 487 23.19 -4.07 -9.79
N LEU A 488 23.00 -2.78 -10.11
CA LEU A 488 22.60 -2.37 -11.45
C LEU A 488 23.62 -2.78 -12.52
N TYR A 489 24.91 -2.70 -12.21
CA TYR A 489 25.96 -3.17 -13.13
C TYR A 489 25.85 -4.69 -13.38
N ALA A 490 25.75 -5.52 -12.33
CA ALA A 490 25.65 -6.97 -12.47
C ALA A 490 24.34 -7.42 -13.14
N LEU A 491 23.22 -6.75 -12.85
CA LEU A 491 21.93 -6.96 -13.52
C LEU A 491 22.03 -6.71 -15.03
N LEU A 492 22.65 -5.60 -15.43
CA LEU A 492 22.78 -5.19 -16.84
C LEU A 492 23.88 -5.95 -17.59
N ASN A 493 25.00 -6.29 -16.94
CA ASN A 493 26.16 -6.96 -17.54
C ASN A 493 25.79 -8.31 -18.18
N ASP A 494 25.11 -9.18 -17.43
CA ASP A 494 24.69 -10.51 -17.88
C ASP A 494 23.20 -10.55 -18.31
N ALA A 495 22.66 -9.41 -18.75
CA ALA A 495 21.24 -9.29 -19.13
C ALA A 495 20.92 -10.04 -20.43
N THR A 496 20.18 -11.14 -20.32
CA THR A 496 19.50 -11.77 -21.47
C THR A 496 18.16 -11.07 -21.74
N LEU A 497 17.66 -11.14 -22.98
CA LEU A 497 16.43 -10.46 -23.40
C LEU A 497 16.43 -8.94 -23.11
N PHE A 498 17.61 -8.32 -23.17
CA PHE A 498 17.76 -6.90 -22.92
C PHE A 498 17.02 -6.06 -23.98
N SER A 499 16.25 -5.06 -23.55
CA SER A 499 15.69 -4.06 -24.47
C SER A 499 15.61 -2.66 -23.86
N THR A 500 15.88 -1.68 -24.72
CA THR A 500 15.90 -0.24 -24.42
C THR A 500 14.69 0.44 -25.08
N LYS A 501 13.91 1.19 -24.30
CA LYS A 501 12.80 2.04 -24.80
C LYS A 501 12.92 3.45 -24.26
N GLN A 502 13.08 4.43 -25.15
CA GLN A 502 13.07 5.85 -24.78
C GLN A 502 11.63 6.40 -24.73
N SER A 503 11.37 7.28 -23.77
CA SER A 503 10.13 8.05 -23.63
C SER A 503 10.47 9.46 -23.13
N GLY A 504 10.46 10.43 -24.04
CA GLY A 504 10.90 11.79 -23.77
C GLY A 504 12.34 11.84 -23.24
N THR A 505 12.52 12.40 -22.05
CA THR A 505 13.80 12.54 -21.32
C THR A 505 14.14 11.35 -20.44
N THR A 506 13.40 10.23 -20.53
CA THR A 506 13.64 9.01 -19.77
C THR A 506 13.91 7.82 -20.68
N ARG A 507 14.74 6.89 -20.22
CA ARG A 507 15.02 5.63 -20.89
C ARG A 507 14.63 4.49 -19.95
N THR A 508 13.81 3.57 -20.41
CA THR A 508 13.43 2.36 -19.68
C THR A 508 14.16 1.18 -20.27
N LEU A 509 14.84 0.43 -19.41
CA LEU A 509 15.65 -0.73 -19.70
C LEU A 509 14.95 -1.94 -19.09
N THR A 510 14.87 -3.03 -19.83
CA THR A 510 14.26 -4.29 -19.37
C THR A 510 15.16 -5.45 -19.70
N GLY A 511 15.13 -6.50 -18.90
CA GLY A 511 15.96 -7.69 -19.14
C GLY A 511 15.74 -8.80 -18.12
N SER A 512 16.51 -9.88 -18.28
CA SER A 512 16.48 -11.06 -17.43
C SER A 512 17.89 -11.60 -17.22
N THR A 513 18.37 -11.58 -15.98
CA THR A 513 19.76 -11.90 -15.62
C THR A 513 19.82 -13.26 -14.93
N PRO A 514 20.73 -14.19 -15.32
CA PRO A 514 20.84 -15.49 -14.66
C PRO A 514 21.16 -15.37 -13.17
N LEU A 515 20.30 -15.95 -12.32
CA LEU A 515 20.46 -15.85 -10.85
C LEU A 515 21.78 -16.46 -10.36
N ARG A 516 22.31 -17.46 -11.08
CA ARG A 516 23.67 -18.00 -10.86
C ARG A 516 24.80 -16.98 -11.08
N ALA A 517 24.67 -16.09 -12.08
CA ALA A 517 25.70 -15.08 -12.38
C ALA A 517 25.72 -14.02 -11.28
N LEU A 518 24.54 -13.47 -10.95
CA LEU A 518 24.33 -12.55 -9.83
C LEU A 518 24.80 -13.13 -8.48
N ALA A 519 24.63 -14.43 -8.25
CA ALA A 519 25.10 -15.10 -7.03
C ALA A 519 26.60 -15.40 -7.02
N SER A 520 27.25 -15.46 -8.20
CA SER A 520 28.71 -15.59 -8.33
C SER A 520 29.45 -14.25 -8.26
N ASP A 521 28.76 -13.12 -8.44
CA ASP A 521 29.35 -11.79 -8.33
C ASP A 521 29.91 -11.52 -6.92
N THR A 522 31.11 -10.94 -6.86
CA THR A 522 31.86 -10.77 -5.61
C THR A 522 31.35 -9.61 -4.74
N ALA A 523 30.63 -8.65 -5.31
CA ALA A 523 29.99 -7.55 -4.61
C ALA A 523 28.57 -7.92 -4.16
N VAL A 524 27.69 -8.30 -5.10
CA VAL A 524 26.24 -8.43 -4.88
C VAL A 524 25.75 -9.86 -4.66
N GLY A 525 26.59 -10.88 -4.94
CA GLY A 525 26.25 -12.28 -4.67
C GLY A 525 25.96 -12.61 -3.20
N ARG A 526 26.18 -11.67 -2.27
CA ARG A 526 25.70 -11.76 -0.87
C ARG A 526 24.17 -11.78 -0.77
N PHE A 527 23.48 -10.99 -1.60
CA PHE A 527 22.01 -10.97 -1.66
C PHE A 527 21.50 -12.19 -2.44
N TYR A 528 22.01 -12.41 -3.66
CA TYR A 528 21.44 -13.40 -4.58
C TYR A 528 21.70 -14.87 -4.21
N ARG A 529 22.75 -15.18 -3.43
CA ARG A 529 23.06 -16.59 -3.05
C ARG A 529 21.94 -17.30 -2.30
N ALA A 530 21.16 -16.61 -1.48
CA ALA A 530 20.05 -17.21 -0.73
C ALA A 530 18.92 -17.71 -1.65
N TYR A 531 18.70 -17.04 -2.78
CA TYR A 531 17.75 -17.44 -3.83
C TYR A 531 18.38 -18.47 -4.77
N ALA A 532 19.63 -18.25 -5.19
CA ALA A 532 20.35 -19.14 -6.10
C ALA A 532 20.55 -20.55 -5.53
N ALA A 533 20.76 -20.70 -4.22
CA ALA A 533 20.82 -21.99 -3.54
C ALA A 533 19.52 -22.81 -3.68
N LYS A 534 18.38 -22.15 -3.91
CA LYS A 534 17.06 -22.80 -4.07
C LYS A 534 16.62 -22.91 -5.54
N LYS A 535 17.07 -21.98 -6.41
CA LYS A 535 16.62 -21.83 -7.80
C LYS A 535 17.77 -21.44 -8.77
N PRO A 536 18.87 -22.21 -8.86
CA PRO A 536 20.12 -21.77 -9.53
C PRO A 536 19.99 -21.55 -11.04
N THR A 537 18.99 -22.16 -11.69
CA THR A 537 18.73 -22.05 -13.14
C THR A 537 17.79 -20.90 -13.51
N SER A 538 17.14 -20.25 -12.55
CA SER A 538 16.15 -19.21 -12.80
C SER A 538 16.77 -17.85 -13.16
N LEU A 539 15.95 -16.95 -13.72
CA LEU A 539 16.36 -15.60 -14.11
C LEU A 539 15.71 -14.56 -13.19
N VAL A 540 16.49 -13.57 -12.72
CA VAL A 540 15.96 -12.35 -12.11
C VAL A 540 15.48 -11.44 -13.23
N ARG A 541 14.20 -11.06 -13.22
CA ARG A 541 13.67 -10.09 -14.20
C ARG A 541 13.82 -8.68 -13.63
N PHE A 542 14.24 -7.73 -14.46
CA PHE A 542 14.36 -6.32 -14.07
C PHE A 542 13.69 -5.36 -15.06
N THR A 543 13.18 -4.26 -14.51
CA THR A 543 12.79 -3.05 -15.23
C THR A 543 13.44 -1.86 -14.54
N LEU A 544 14.29 -1.12 -15.26
CA LEU A 544 15.06 0.02 -14.75
C LEU A 544 14.78 1.27 -15.57
N THR A 545 14.27 2.33 -14.95
CA THR A 545 14.09 3.64 -15.60
C THR A 545 15.22 4.59 -15.18
N VAL A 546 15.88 5.24 -16.14
CA VAL A 546 16.93 6.26 -15.95
C VAL A 546 16.53 7.61 -16.57
N ASP A 547 17.11 8.73 -16.10
CA ASP A 547 17.00 10.04 -16.78
C ASP A 547 18.06 10.24 -17.88
N ALA A 548 17.96 11.36 -18.60
CA ALA A 548 18.85 11.75 -19.69
C ALA A 548 20.34 11.97 -19.32
N ARG A 549 20.76 11.65 -18.09
CA ARG A 549 22.16 11.58 -17.64
C ARG A 549 22.52 10.18 -17.10
N ASP A 550 21.72 9.18 -17.49
CA ASP A 550 21.85 7.78 -17.11
C ASP A 550 21.77 7.52 -15.58
N LEU A 551 21.26 8.48 -14.82
CA LEU A 551 20.98 8.33 -13.40
C LEU A 551 19.65 7.58 -13.19
N PRO A 552 19.63 6.50 -12.40
CA PRO A 552 18.42 5.72 -12.18
C PRO A 552 17.36 6.48 -11.38
N LYS A 553 16.10 6.09 -11.61
CA LYS A 553 14.88 6.63 -10.99
C LYS A 553 14.11 5.54 -10.26
N LYS A 554 13.86 4.42 -10.94
CA LYS A 554 13.14 3.28 -10.37
C LYS A 554 13.71 1.98 -10.95
N LEU A 555 14.07 1.05 -10.08
CA LEU A 555 14.27 -0.36 -10.38
C LEU A 555 13.06 -1.14 -9.86
N VAL A 556 12.58 -2.09 -10.64
CA VAL A 556 11.66 -3.14 -10.21
C VAL A 556 12.30 -4.48 -10.55
N LEU A 557 12.51 -5.33 -9.54
CA LEU A 557 12.98 -6.70 -9.68
C LEU A 557 11.85 -7.69 -9.38
N LYS A 558 11.88 -8.84 -10.07
CA LYS A 558 11.20 -10.07 -9.64
C LYS A 558 12.27 -11.15 -9.47
N VAL A 559 12.62 -11.46 -8.22
CA VAL A 559 13.69 -12.41 -7.85
C VAL A 559 13.06 -13.79 -7.60
N PRO A 560 13.46 -14.86 -8.32
CA PRO A 560 12.87 -16.19 -8.18
C PRO A 560 12.93 -16.75 -6.76
N ALA A 561 11.76 -17.00 -6.18
CA ALA A 561 11.59 -17.47 -4.81
C ALA A 561 11.28 -18.98 -4.78
N THR A 562 11.10 -19.51 -3.57
CA THR A 562 10.53 -20.85 -3.37
C THR A 562 9.16 -20.67 -2.72
N PRO A 563 8.06 -21.11 -3.38
CA PRO A 563 6.74 -20.95 -2.81
C PRO A 563 6.65 -21.75 -1.51
N THR A 564 6.23 -21.08 -0.45
CA THR A 564 5.55 -21.74 0.68
C THR A 564 4.09 -21.99 0.26
N VAL A 565 3.35 -22.76 1.06
CA VAL A 565 2.02 -23.34 0.72
C VAL A 565 1.00 -22.33 0.16
N THR A 566 1.17 -21.03 0.40
CA THR A 566 0.25 -19.97 -0.04
C THR A 566 0.83 -18.96 -1.05
N LYS A 567 2.16 -18.94 -1.32
CA LYS A 567 2.87 -17.79 -1.93
C LYS A 567 3.24 -17.94 -3.43
N GLU A 568 3.60 -16.81 -4.05
CA GLU A 568 4.04 -16.69 -5.44
C GLU A 568 5.43 -17.31 -5.75
N LEU A 569 5.78 -17.33 -7.04
CA LEU A 569 7.05 -17.84 -7.57
C LEU A 569 8.25 -16.87 -7.47
N TYR A 570 8.04 -15.63 -6.99
CA TYR A 570 9.09 -14.61 -6.89
C TYR A 570 8.86 -13.64 -5.73
N ASP A 571 9.95 -13.11 -5.19
CA ASP A 571 9.95 -11.96 -4.29
C ASP A 571 10.04 -10.69 -5.17
N PRO A 572 9.07 -9.76 -5.09
CA PRO A 572 9.21 -8.45 -5.72
C PRO A 572 10.14 -7.53 -4.91
N PHE A 573 10.94 -6.71 -5.60
CA PHE A 573 11.65 -5.59 -4.97
C PHE A 573 11.48 -4.34 -5.84
N THR A 574 11.12 -3.22 -5.22
CA THR A 574 11.08 -1.91 -5.85
C THR A 574 12.06 -0.98 -5.15
N VAL A 575 12.98 -0.38 -5.92
CA VAL A 575 13.95 0.61 -5.43
C VAL A 575 13.71 1.93 -6.18
N THR A 576 13.37 3.01 -5.47
CA THR A 576 13.18 4.33 -6.07
C THR A 576 14.35 5.24 -5.67
N TYR A 577 15.17 5.62 -6.65
CA TYR A 577 16.42 6.35 -6.45
C TYR A 577 16.19 7.86 -6.53
N SER A 578 16.72 8.59 -5.55
CA SER A 578 16.56 10.02 -5.35
C SER A 578 17.79 10.61 -4.66
N GLY A 579 17.72 11.89 -4.25
CA GLY A 579 18.73 12.49 -3.37
C GLY A 579 20.17 12.53 -3.91
N TRP A 580 20.39 12.33 -5.21
CA TRP A 580 21.70 12.26 -5.86
C TRP A 580 22.65 13.39 -5.44
N ALA A 581 23.86 13.01 -5.06
CA ALA A 581 24.91 13.85 -4.46
C ALA A 581 24.53 14.57 -3.15
N GLY A 582 23.31 14.40 -2.63
CA GLY A 582 22.75 15.12 -1.49
C GLY A 582 23.13 14.57 -0.12
N GLY A 583 22.77 15.35 0.91
CA GLY A 583 22.98 14.97 2.32
C GLY A 583 24.41 15.14 2.83
N LYS A 584 24.51 15.10 4.16
CA LYS A 584 25.77 14.99 4.92
C LYS A 584 26.37 13.58 4.78
N PRO A 585 27.71 13.42 4.92
CA PRO A 585 28.34 12.11 5.01
C PRO A 585 27.78 11.27 6.16
N ILE A 586 27.75 9.96 5.99
CA ILE A 586 27.25 9.01 6.99
C ILE A 586 28.40 8.70 7.95
N THR A 587 28.21 8.99 9.24
CA THR A 587 29.17 8.71 10.31
C THR A 587 28.55 7.80 11.37
N ALA A 588 29.35 7.22 12.25
CA ALA A 588 28.80 6.63 13.48
C ALA A 588 28.19 7.76 14.35
N PRO A 589 27.06 7.53 15.05
CA PRO A 589 26.56 8.46 16.06
C PRO A 589 27.57 8.64 17.21
N SER A 590 27.51 9.79 17.88
CA SER A 590 28.38 10.13 19.02
C SER A 590 27.55 10.47 20.26
N GLY A 591 27.59 9.61 21.28
CA GLY A 591 26.81 9.75 22.52
C GLY A 591 25.51 8.94 22.50
N PRO A 592 24.82 8.80 23.66
CA PRO A 592 23.67 7.91 23.83
C PRO A 592 22.43 8.35 23.04
N THR A 593 22.23 9.66 22.84
CA THR A 593 21.05 10.24 22.21
C THR A 593 21.34 10.68 20.77
N PRO A 594 21.10 9.84 19.75
CA PRO A 594 21.35 10.19 18.37
C PRO A 594 20.21 11.06 17.81
N SER A 595 20.57 12.23 17.26
CA SER A 595 19.73 12.87 16.25
C SER A 595 19.76 12.00 14.98
N PRO A 596 18.62 11.57 14.42
CA PRO A 596 18.60 10.73 13.22
C PRO A 596 19.34 11.38 12.05
N GLN A 597 20.07 10.62 11.24
CA GLN A 597 20.81 11.21 10.10
C GLN A 597 19.90 11.78 9.02
N TRP A 598 18.60 11.49 9.10
CA TRP A 598 17.51 11.98 8.27
C TRP A 598 16.97 13.36 8.67
N SER A 599 17.26 13.87 9.87
CA SER A 599 16.75 15.16 10.37
C SER A 599 17.78 16.30 10.33
N ALA A 600 18.77 16.24 9.42
CA ALA A 600 19.98 17.07 9.46
C ALA A 600 20.60 17.40 8.09
#